data_AF-A0A2T1G4Z3-F1
#
_entry.id   AF-A0A2T1G4Z3-F1
#
_cell.length_a   1.000
_cell.length_b   1.000
_cell.length_c   1.000
_cell.angle_alpha   90.00
_cell.angle_beta   90.00
_cell.angle_gamma   90.00
#
_symmetry.space_group_name_H-M   'P 1'
#
loop_
_entity.id
_entity.type
_entity.pdbx_description
1 polymer ?
#
loop_
_entity_poly.entity_id
_entity_poly.type
_entity_poly.pdbx_seq_one_letter_code
_entity_poly.pdbx_strand_id
1 'polypeptide(L)'
;MEVDINQQKEQFSNIYLQAVTTVAGYSLYKPFVDDDSVDWGVAAKGGTDPIRAPPLELQLKSTSRDIQDDNSIRYPLKLKNYDDLRMDDFAIPRILVVVLIPETPEDWLTQSETELCIRNCGYWSSLRGKPDTRNTSAVTVTIPRTNQFTVAALQSIMEGISQGVQP
;
A
#
# COMPACT_ATOMS: atom_id res chain seq x y z
N MET A 1 -4.40 21.90 20.48
CA MET A 1 -4.16 20.47 20.71
C MET A 1 -3.30 20.01 19.55
N GLU A 2 -2.03 19.73 19.81
CA GLU A 2 -1.07 19.34 18.76
C GLU A 2 -1.32 17.87 18.41
N VAL A 3 -1.66 17.60 17.14
CA VAL A 3 -1.86 16.23 16.67
C VAL A 3 -0.48 15.58 16.50
N ASP A 4 -0.32 14.34 16.96
CA ASP A 4 0.93 13.60 16.76
C ASP A 4 1.25 13.51 15.26
N ILE A 5 2.44 13.96 14.88
CA ILE A 5 2.92 13.95 13.49
C ILE A 5 2.87 12.56 12.87
N ASN A 6 3.06 11.49 13.66
CA ASN A 6 2.94 10.12 13.16
C ASN A 6 1.49 9.76 12.82
N GLN A 7 0.54 10.21 13.63
CA GLN A 7 -0.89 10.05 13.34
C GLN A 7 -1.27 10.83 12.08
N GLN A 8 -0.74 12.03 11.88
CA GLN A 8 -0.95 12.79 10.64
C GLN A 8 -0.39 12.06 9.42
N LYS A 9 0.81 11.48 9.50
CA LYS A 9 1.42 10.68 8.41
C LYS A 9 0.59 9.46 8.06
N GLU A 10 0.00 8.81 9.07
CA GLU A 10 -0.93 7.69 8.85
C GLU A 10 -2.18 8.16 8.10
N GLN A 11 -2.84 9.23 8.57
CA GLN A 11 -4.02 9.77 7.89
C GLN A 11 -3.72 10.27 6.48
N PHE A 12 -2.56 10.88 6.26
CA PHE A 12 -2.14 11.32 4.94
C PHE A 12 -1.95 10.15 3.97
N SER A 13 -1.39 9.04 4.44
CA SER A 13 -1.29 7.83 3.62
C SER A 13 -2.67 7.22 3.30
N ASN A 14 -3.62 7.29 4.23
CA ASN A 14 -5.01 6.88 3.96
C ASN A 14 -5.64 7.73 2.85
N ILE A 15 -5.40 9.05 2.85
CA ILE A 15 -5.88 9.97 1.82
C ILE A 15 -5.28 9.61 0.46
N TYR A 16 -3.97 9.35 0.39
CA TYR A 16 -3.31 8.92 -0.85
C TYR A 16 -3.96 7.63 -1.41
N LEU A 17 -4.14 6.61 -0.57
CA LEU A 17 -4.77 5.35 -0.95
C LEU A 17 -6.21 5.55 -1.44
N GLN A 18 -7.00 6.35 -0.72
CA GLN A 18 -8.38 6.66 -1.09
C GLN A 18 -8.45 7.39 -2.43
N ALA A 19 -7.59 8.39 -2.66
CA ALA A 19 -7.54 9.14 -3.91
C ALA A 19 -7.21 8.22 -5.09
N VAL A 20 -6.12 7.43 -5.00
CA VAL A 20 -5.70 6.50 -6.05
C VAL A 20 -6.80 5.48 -6.35
N THR A 21 -7.37 4.87 -5.32
CA THR A 21 -8.38 3.81 -5.50
C THR A 21 -9.69 4.35 -6.04
N THR A 22 -10.12 5.54 -5.61
CA THR A 22 -11.34 6.20 -6.11
C THR A 22 -11.20 6.50 -7.60
N VAL A 23 -10.06 7.06 -8.02
CA VAL A 23 -9.79 7.34 -9.44
C VAL A 23 -9.64 6.05 -10.26
N ALA A 24 -9.10 4.99 -9.67
CA ALA A 24 -9.03 3.67 -10.31
C ALA A 24 -10.41 3.01 -10.52
N GLY A 25 -11.46 3.53 -9.88
CA GLY A 25 -12.84 3.04 -10.03
C GLY A 25 -13.19 1.86 -9.12
N TYR A 26 -12.43 1.64 -8.05
CA TYR A 26 -12.64 0.54 -7.12
C TYR A 26 -13.24 1.01 -5.79
N SER A 27 -13.84 0.08 -5.05
CA SER A 27 -14.36 0.34 -3.70
C SER A 27 -13.30 0.03 -2.66
N LEU A 28 -13.18 0.87 -1.62
CA LEU A 28 -12.39 0.56 -0.43
C LEU A 28 -13.28 0.11 0.72
N TYR A 29 -12.75 -0.76 1.57
CA TYR A 29 -13.32 -1.11 2.86
C TYR A 29 -12.22 -1.22 3.91
N LYS A 30 -12.58 -1.00 5.18
CA LYS A 30 -11.70 -1.28 6.32
C LYS A 30 -12.14 -2.57 7.02
N PRO A 31 -11.24 -3.52 7.30
CA PRO A 31 -11.54 -4.62 8.20
C PRO A 31 -11.95 -4.10 9.58
N PHE A 32 -12.90 -4.77 10.23
CA PHE A 32 -13.36 -4.37 11.57
C PHE A 32 -12.39 -4.82 12.67
N VAL A 33 -11.61 -5.87 12.42
CA VAL A 33 -10.61 -6.42 13.35
C VAL A 33 -9.25 -6.45 12.62
N ASP A 34 -8.22 -5.88 13.23
CA ASP A 34 -6.85 -5.82 12.71
C ASP A 34 -5.99 -6.98 13.26
N ASP A 35 -6.41 -8.22 13.02
CA ASP A 35 -5.65 -9.39 13.46
C ASP A 35 -4.50 -9.72 12.48
N ASP A 36 -4.77 -9.49 11.19
CA ASP A 36 -3.97 -9.99 10.05
C ASP A 36 -3.09 -8.93 9.40
N SER A 37 -2.88 -7.78 10.06
CA SER A 37 -2.01 -6.73 9.54
C SER A 37 -2.58 -6.10 8.25
N VAL A 38 -3.91 -6.03 8.14
CA VAL A 38 -4.63 -5.48 6.98
C VAL A 38 -5.26 -4.14 7.37
N ASP A 39 -4.76 -3.05 6.81
CA ASP A 39 -5.28 -1.70 7.08
C ASP A 39 -6.51 -1.39 6.20
N TRP A 40 -6.50 -1.90 4.96
CA TRP A 40 -7.53 -1.64 3.95
C TRP A 40 -7.73 -2.83 3.03
N GLY A 41 -8.93 -2.96 2.48
CA GLY A 41 -9.20 -3.78 1.31
C GLY A 41 -9.76 -2.97 0.16
N VAL A 42 -9.47 -3.43 -1.05
CA VAL A 42 -9.93 -2.88 -2.33
C VAL A 42 -10.69 -3.97 -3.07
N ALA A 43 -11.85 -3.63 -3.63
CA ALA A 43 -12.66 -4.57 -4.40
C ALA A 43 -13.12 -3.94 -5.71
N ALA A 44 -13.01 -4.73 -6.79
CA ALA A 44 -13.65 -4.40 -8.05
C ALA A 44 -15.16 -4.70 -8.01
N LYS A 45 -15.94 -4.01 -8.86
CA LYS A 45 -17.37 -4.26 -9.00
C LYS A 45 -17.64 -5.14 -10.22
N GLY A 46 -18.33 -6.26 -10.02
CA GLY A 46 -18.77 -7.13 -11.12
C GLY A 46 -17.62 -7.83 -11.84
N GLY A 47 -17.74 -7.96 -13.17
CA GLY A 47 -16.75 -8.63 -14.03
C GLY A 47 -17.31 -9.87 -14.73
N THR A 48 -16.80 -10.13 -15.93
CA THR A 48 -17.04 -11.39 -16.69
C THR A 48 -15.83 -12.33 -16.64
N ASP A 49 -14.78 -11.91 -15.96
CA ASP A 49 -13.56 -12.68 -15.76
C ASP A 49 -13.78 -13.90 -14.86
N PRO A 50 -12.84 -14.86 -14.85
CA PRO A 50 -12.93 -16.06 -14.02
C PRO A 50 -13.17 -15.75 -12.54
N ILE A 51 -12.53 -14.69 -12.01
CA ILE A 51 -12.78 -14.18 -10.67
C ILE A 51 -13.58 -12.89 -10.78
N ARG A 52 -14.85 -12.96 -10.34
CA ARG A 52 -15.74 -11.79 -10.27
C ARG A 52 -15.48 -11.00 -8.99
N ALA A 53 -15.49 -9.67 -9.11
CA ALA A 53 -15.27 -8.73 -8.01
C ALA A 53 -14.01 -9.08 -7.19
N PRO A 54 -12.83 -9.20 -7.83
CA PRO A 54 -11.60 -9.58 -7.13
C PRO A 54 -11.32 -8.64 -5.94
N PRO A 55 -11.02 -9.19 -4.76
CA PRO A 55 -10.53 -8.42 -3.62
C PRO A 55 -9.00 -8.35 -3.60
N LEU A 56 -8.47 -7.28 -3.01
CA LEU A 56 -7.06 -7.08 -2.70
C LEU A 56 -6.95 -6.45 -1.31
N GLU A 57 -6.18 -7.04 -0.42
CA GLU A 57 -5.91 -6.51 0.91
C GLU A 57 -4.56 -5.80 0.95
N LEU A 58 -4.48 -4.73 1.75
CA LEU A 58 -3.31 -3.86 1.82
C LEU A 58 -2.90 -3.64 3.27
N GLN A 59 -1.61 -3.87 3.55
CA GLN A 59 -0.95 -3.21 4.66
C GLN A 59 -0.41 -1.87 4.16
N LEU A 60 -0.90 -0.79 4.75
CA LEU A 60 -0.46 0.56 4.50
C LEU A 60 0.58 0.99 5.55
N LYS A 61 1.66 1.57 5.06
CA LYS A 61 2.70 2.20 5.88
C LYS A 61 3.05 3.53 5.26
N SER A 62 3.59 4.43 6.08
CA SER A 62 4.13 5.68 5.59
C SER A 62 5.43 6.04 6.29
N THR A 63 6.24 6.86 5.62
CA THR A 63 7.46 7.39 6.20
C THR A 63 7.87 8.69 5.53
N SER A 64 8.53 9.55 6.31
CA SER A 64 9.22 10.74 5.80
C SER A 64 10.74 10.61 5.85
N ARG A 65 11.24 9.43 6.23
CA ARG A 65 12.68 9.16 6.22
C ARG A 65 13.15 9.02 4.78
N ASP A 66 14.35 9.52 4.52
CA ASP A 66 15.03 9.22 3.27
C ASP A 66 15.48 7.75 3.28
N ILE A 67 14.68 6.91 2.65
CA ILE A 67 14.90 5.47 2.51
C ILE A 67 14.97 5.06 1.04
N GLN A 68 15.16 6.04 0.15
CA GLN A 68 15.28 5.82 -1.27
C GLN A 68 16.75 5.78 -1.66
N ASP A 69 17.10 4.86 -2.56
CA ASP A 69 18.31 4.96 -3.37
C ASP A 69 17.92 5.12 -4.84
N ASP A 70 18.90 5.07 -5.75
CA ASP A 70 18.65 5.26 -7.18
C ASP A 70 17.62 4.28 -7.75
N ASN A 71 17.52 3.07 -7.17
CA ASN A 71 16.76 1.96 -7.75
C ASN A 71 15.60 1.49 -6.87
N SER A 72 15.65 1.72 -5.56
CA SER A 72 14.77 1.06 -4.60
C SER A 72 14.40 1.89 -3.38
N ILE A 73 13.33 1.46 -2.72
CA ILE A 73 12.86 1.93 -1.42
C ILE A 73 13.17 0.83 -0.40
N ARG A 74 13.94 1.15 0.64
CA ARG A 74 14.38 0.20 1.67
C ARG A 74 13.63 0.43 2.98
N TYR A 75 12.47 -0.22 3.11
CA TYR A 75 11.57 0.00 4.25
C TYR A 75 11.77 -1.05 5.35
N PRO A 76 12.13 -0.68 6.60
CA PRO A 76 12.18 -1.61 7.71
C PRO A 76 10.76 -1.93 8.20
N LEU A 77 10.26 -3.10 7.84
CA LEU A 77 8.95 -3.61 8.23
C LEU A 77 9.05 -4.43 9.52
N LYS A 78 8.12 -4.23 10.46
CA LYS A 78 8.04 -5.03 11.70
C LYS A 78 7.92 -6.52 11.37
N LEU A 79 8.57 -7.37 12.16
CA LEU A 79 8.61 -8.82 11.91
C LEU A 79 7.21 -9.43 11.83
N LYS A 80 6.30 -9.08 12.77
CA LYS A 80 4.89 -9.52 12.72
C LYS A 80 4.27 -9.27 11.34
N ASN A 81 4.31 -8.03 10.85
CA ASN A 81 3.72 -7.65 9.57
C ASN A 81 4.40 -8.34 8.39
N TYR A 82 5.71 -8.59 8.46
CA TYR A 82 6.41 -9.36 7.43
C TYR A 82 5.93 -10.81 7.39
N ASP A 83 5.80 -11.45 8.56
CA ASP A 83 5.34 -12.83 8.68
C ASP A 83 3.88 -12.97 8.24
N ASP A 84 3.02 -12.00 8.59
CA ASP A 84 1.62 -11.99 8.16
C ASP A 84 1.48 -11.80 6.65
N LEU A 85 2.28 -10.91 6.04
CA LEU A 85 2.20 -10.63 4.61
C LEU A 85 2.89 -11.67 3.73
N ARG A 86 3.80 -12.49 4.26
CA ARG A 86 4.53 -13.49 3.47
C ARG A 86 3.80 -14.80 3.28
N MET A 87 2.76 -15.08 4.07
CA MET A 87 2.03 -16.34 3.94
C MET A 87 1.41 -16.48 2.55
N ASP A 88 1.44 -17.70 2.02
CA ASP A 88 1.03 -18.03 0.66
C ASP A 88 -0.23 -18.89 0.60
N ASP A 89 -0.93 -19.04 1.71
CA ASP A 89 -2.18 -19.80 1.84
C ASP A 89 -3.43 -18.89 1.90
N PHE A 90 -3.27 -17.57 1.92
CA PHE A 90 -4.40 -16.65 1.84
C PHE A 90 -5.11 -16.71 0.49
N ALA A 91 -6.44 -16.80 0.56
CA ALA A 91 -7.32 -16.73 -0.61
C ALA A 91 -7.39 -15.32 -1.21
N ILE A 92 -7.34 -14.29 -0.37
CA ILE A 92 -7.30 -12.89 -0.78
C ILE A 92 -5.83 -12.45 -0.86
N PRO A 93 -5.35 -11.98 -2.02
CA PRO A 93 -3.98 -11.50 -2.14
C PRO A 93 -3.75 -10.26 -1.26
N ARG A 94 -2.54 -10.17 -0.71
CA ARG A 94 -2.12 -9.09 0.19
C ARG A 94 -0.86 -8.42 -0.33
N ILE A 95 -0.81 -7.10 -0.30
CA ILE A 95 0.39 -6.33 -0.65
C ILE A 95 0.75 -5.32 0.44
N LEU A 96 2.04 -5.02 0.54
CA LEU A 96 2.54 -3.87 1.29
C LEU A 96 2.48 -2.64 0.38
N VAL A 97 1.95 -1.52 0.89
CA VAL A 97 2.06 -0.19 0.28
C VAL A 97 2.77 0.74 1.25
N VAL A 98 3.87 1.35 0.80
CA VAL A 98 4.64 2.34 1.55
C VAL A 98 4.49 3.70 0.87
N VAL A 99 3.80 4.63 1.53
CA VAL A 99 3.65 6.02 1.08
C VAL A 99 4.80 6.85 1.62
N LEU A 100 5.59 7.43 0.72
CA LEU A 100 6.58 8.42 1.10
C LEU A 100 5.91 9.76 1.27
N ILE A 101 6.31 10.49 2.29
CA ILE A 101 5.73 11.79 2.67
C ILE A 101 6.90 12.76 2.89
N PRO A 102 6.81 14.03 2.47
CA PRO A 102 7.85 15.00 2.80
C PRO A 102 8.09 15.10 4.32
N GLU A 103 9.29 15.51 4.73
CA GLU A 103 9.62 15.67 6.15
C GLU A 103 8.76 16.76 6.82
N THR A 104 8.55 17.85 6.09
CA THR A 104 7.87 19.07 6.55
C THR A 104 6.38 19.05 6.14
N PRO A 105 5.42 19.14 7.09
CA PRO A 105 3.97 19.10 6.82
C PRO A 105 3.47 20.09 5.77
N GLU A 106 4.06 21.29 5.72
CA GLU A 106 3.74 22.35 4.79
C GLU A 106 3.99 21.94 3.33
N ASP A 107 4.86 20.96 3.11
CA ASP A 107 5.17 20.42 1.78
C ASP A 107 4.28 19.24 1.38
N TRP A 108 3.43 18.73 2.27
CA TRP A 108 2.66 17.51 1.97
C TRP A 108 1.65 17.73 0.85
N LEU A 109 1.01 18.89 0.82
CA LEU A 109 -0.09 19.19 -0.09
C LEU A 109 0.01 20.63 -0.60
N THR A 110 -0.12 20.81 -1.91
CA THR A 110 -0.26 22.11 -2.55
C THR A 110 -1.58 22.12 -3.33
N GLN A 111 -2.32 23.22 -3.28
CA GLN A 111 -3.59 23.35 -3.98
C GLN A 111 -3.79 24.74 -4.57
N SER A 112 -4.54 24.80 -5.66
CA SER A 112 -4.99 26.02 -6.31
C SER A 112 -6.42 25.82 -6.82
N GLU A 113 -6.95 26.80 -7.55
CA GLU A 113 -8.26 26.66 -8.22
C GLU A 113 -8.26 25.56 -9.29
N THR A 114 -7.11 25.19 -9.84
CA THR A 114 -7.00 24.26 -10.97
C THR A 114 -6.45 22.90 -10.60
N GLU A 115 -5.74 22.78 -9.48
CA GLU A 115 -5.06 21.53 -9.13
C GLU A 115 -4.96 21.28 -7.63
N LEU A 116 -4.87 19.98 -7.31
CA LEU A 116 -4.53 19.45 -6.01
C LEU A 116 -3.32 18.53 -6.18
N CYS A 117 -2.20 18.86 -5.56
CA CYS A 117 -0.96 18.10 -5.59
C CYS A 117 -0.68 17.53 -4.21
N ILE A 118 -0.82 16.21 -4.08
CA ILE A 118 -0.34 15.43 -2.93
C ILE A 118 1.10 15.04 -3.27
N ARG A 119 2.08 15.54 -2.51
CA ARG A 119 3.50 15.32 -2.83
C ARG A 119 3.94 13.91 -2.46
N ASN A 120 4.93 13.41 -3.24
CA ASN A 120 5.45 12.05 -3.22
C ASN A 120 4.44 10.98 -3.68
N CYS A 121 4.80 9.70 -3.55
CA CYS A 121 4.06 8.58 -4.12
C CYS A 121 4.11 7.36 -3.20
N GLY A 122 3.12 6.48 -3.34
CA GLY A 122 3.13 5.14 -2.76
C GLY A 122 3.96 4.17 -3.61
N TYR A 123 4.58 3.19 -2.96
CA TYR A 123 5.29 2.09 -3.61
C TYR A 123 4.78 0.76 -3.06
N TRP A 124 4.67 -0.26 -3.90
CA TRP A 124 4.06 -1.53 -3.52
C TRP A 124 4.95 -2.75 -3.74
N SER A 125 4.77 -3.77 -2.89
CA SER A 125 5.39 -5.07 -3.06
C SER A 125 4.49 -6.16 -2.49
N SER A 126 4.40 -7.29 -3.20
CA SER A 126 3.95 -8.54 -2.60
C SER A 126 5.09 -9.17 -1.80
N LEU A 127 4.76 -9.70 -0.62
CA LEU A 127 5.68 -10.48 0.21
C LEU A 127 5.34 -11.97 0.16
N ARG A 128 4.29 -12.36 -0.55
CA ARG A 128 3.80 -13.72 -0.67
C ARG A 128 4.92 -14.68 -1.05
N GLY A 129 5.06 -15.76 -0.29
CA GLY A 129 6.08 -16.79 -0.51
C GLY A 129 7.52 -16.36 -0.23
N LYS A 130 7.77 -15.16 0.33
CA LYS A 130 9.10 -14.77 0.78
C LYS A 130 9.55 -15.67 1.94
N PRO A 131 10.87 -15.97 2.04
CA PRO A 131 11.38 -16.89 3.06
C PRO A 131 11.19 -16.32 4.47
N ASP A 132 11.22 -17.21 5.45
CA ASP A 132 11.37 -16.82 6.85
C ASP A 132 12.72 -16.15 7.11
N THR A 133 12.88 -15.59 8.31
CA THR A 133 14.09 -14.89 8.70
C THR A 133 14.47 -15.25 10.14
N ARG A 134 15.77 -15.09 10.45
CA ARG A 134 16.28 -15.18 11.82
C ARG A 134 16.24 -13.84 12.56
N ASN A 135 15.81 -12.76 11.89
CA ASN A 135 15.63 -11.47 12.54
C ASN A 135 14.56 -11.57 13.62
N THR A 136 14.71 -10.81 14.69
CA THR A 136 13.81 -10.86 15.86
C THR A 136 12.87 -9.66 15.98
N SER A 137 13.07 -8.62 15.16
CA SER A 137 12.33 -7.36 15.29
C SER A 137 11.78 -6.81 13.97
N ALA A 138 12.57 -6.84 12.89
CA ALA A 138 12.19 -6.27 11.60
C ALA A 138 12.92 -6.92 10.42
N VAL A 139 12.33 -6.79 9.23
CA VAL A 139 12.93 -7.14 7.95
C VAL A 139 12.93 -5.90 7.06
N THR A 140 14.06 -5.61 6.41
CA THR A 140 14.11 -4.52 5.42
C THR A 140 13.57 -5.03 4.09
N VAL A 141 12.36 -4.61 3.75
CA VAL A 141 11.75 -4.88 2.44
C VAL A 141 12.35 -3.91 1.43
N THR A 142 12.81 -4.45 0.30
CA THR A 142 13.34 -3.66 -0.82
C THR A 142 12.29 -3.61 -1.92
N ILE A 143 11.77 -2.42 -2.20
CA ILE A 143 10.71 -2.20 -3.19
C ILE A 143 11.33 -1.45 -4.39
N PRO A 144 11.28 -1.99 -5.62
CA PRO A 144 11.77 -1.27 -6.80
C PRO A 144 11.05 0.07 -6.97
N ARG A 145 11.77 1.12 -7.38
CA ARG A 145 11.16 2.44 -7.67
C ARG A 145 10.16 2.40 -8.82
N THR A 146 10.23 1.38 -9.67
CA THR A 146 9.26 1.12 -10.73
C THR A 146 7.91 0.62 -10.19
N ASN A 147 7.87 0.09 -8.95
CA ASN A 147 6.64 -0.39 -8.33
C ASN A 147 5.85 0.74 -7.67
N GLN A 148 5.57 1.80 -8.43
CA GLN A 148 4.74 2.89 -7.95
C GLN A 148 3.29 2.41 -7.81
N PHE A 149 2.64 2.76 -6.71
CA PHE A 149 1.24 2.50 -6.45
C PHE A 149 0.40 3.63 -7.04
N THR A 150 0.29 3.64 -8.37
CA THR A 150 -0.50 4.59 -9.17
C THR A 150 -1.86 4.01 -9.51
N VAL A 151 -2.73 4.84 -10.09
CA VAL A 151 -4.04 4.41 -10.63
C VAL A 151 -3.87 3.26 -11.62
N ALA A 152 -2.97 3.41 -12.60
CA ALA A 152 -2.72 2.40 -13.62
C ALA A 152 -2.11 1.11 -13.03
N ALA A 153 -1.21 1.24 -12.05
CA ALA A 153 -0.64 0.08 -11.37
C ALA A 153 -1.71 -0.71 -10.59
N LEU A 154 -2.58 -0.02 -9.84
CA LEU A 154 -3.68 -0.67 -9.13
C LEU A 154 -4.64 -1.36 -10.11
N GLN A 155 -4.99 -0.71 -11.22
CA GLN A 155 -5.83 -1.34 -12.25
C GLN A 155 -5.19 -2.60 -12.82
N SER A 156 -3.89 -2.56 -13.11
CA SER A 156 -3.14 -3.72 -13.62
C SER A 156 -3.08 -4.86 -12.61
N ILE A 157 -2.90 -4.56 -11.32
CA ILE A 157 -2.93 -5.56 -10.24
C ILE A 157 -4.31 -6.23 -10.18
N MET A 158 -5.38 -5.44 -10.17
CA MET A 158 -6.75 -5.94 -10.05
C MET A 158 -7.18 -6.77 -11.27
N GLU A 159 -6.75 -6.37 -12.48
CA GLU A 159 -6.93 -7.17 -13.70
C GLU A 159 -6.16 -8.49 -13.64
N GLY A 160 -4.92 -8.47 -13.16
CA GLY A 160 -4.16 -9.70 -12.90
C GLY A 160 -4.92 -10.64 -11.97
N ILE A 161 -5.44 -10.13 -10.85
CA ILE A 161 -6.23 -10.91 -9.89
C ILE A 161 -7.51 -11.44 -10.54
N SER A 162 -8.20 -10.67 -11.39
CA SER A 162 -9.42 -11.15 -12.06
C SER A 162 -9.14 -12.37 -12.97
N GLN A 163 -7.93 -12.45 -13.52
CA GLN A 163 -7.42 -13.58 -14.31
C GLN A 163 -6.78 -14.70 -13.47
N GLY A 164 -6.80 -14.60 -12.14
CA GLY A 164 -6.21 -15.60 -11.24
C GLY A 164 -4.69 -15.45 -11.02
N VAL A 165 -4.08 -14.35 -11.47
CA VAL A 165 -2.70 -14.01 -11.12
C VAL A 165 -2.65 -13.52 -9.68
N GLN A 166 -1.76 -14.11 -8.89
CA GLN A 166 -1.49 -13.63 -7.54
C GLN A 166 -0.29 -12.67 -7.58
N PRO A 167 -0.47 -11.40 -7.18
CA PRO A 167 0.59 -10.41 -7.16
C PRO A 167 1.71 -10.75 -6.16
#